data_AF-A0A927M9H3-F1
#
_entry.id   AF-A0A927M9H3-F1
#
_cell.length_a   1.000
_cell.length_b   1.000
_cell.length_c   1.000
_cell.angle_alpha   90.00
_cell.angle_beta   90.00
_cell.angle_gamma   90.00
#
_symmetry.space_group_name_H-M   'P 1'
#
loop_
_entity.id
_entity.type
_entity.pdbx_description
1 polymer ?
#
loop_
_entity_poly.entity_id
_entity_poly.type
_entity_poly.pdbx_seq_one_letter_code
_entity_poly.pdbx_strand_id
1 'polypeptide(L)'
;MRGRWKREFGYGMVLVLLLAGGCGSRGGGSSQQGCDDTRAVLGQFHGLRGSAEEVRTLQIEGMRPKLAELAGSASGNVKTAIQRLADTIEEADLDSGEPVTTLRPKLDRFDTAFDEARQEFDEACD
;
A
#
# COMPACT_ATOMS: atom_id res chain seq x y z
N MET A 1 41.19 16.04 18.21
CA MET A 1 40.64 14.68 18.38
C MET A 1 39.44 14.54 17.45
N ARG A 2 39.62 13.94 16.26
CA ARG A 2 38.57 13.73 15.25
C ARG A 2 38.27 12.23 15.18
N GLY A 3 37.16 11.82 15.78
CA GLY A 3 36.67 10.43 15.80
C GLY A 3 35.73 10.16 14.64
N ARG A 4 36.29 9.61 13.56
CA ARG A 4 35.64 9.07 12.37
C ARG A 4 35.06 7.70 12.70
N TRP A 5 33.73 7.58 12.81
CA TRP A 5 33.08 6.27 12.97
C TRP A 5 32.63 5.73 11.61
N LYS A 6 33.35 4.70 11.15
CA LYS A 6 33.03 3.84 10.02
C LYS A 6 31.69 3.14 10.26
N ARG A 7 30.84 3.11 9.23
CA ARG A 7 29.76 2.11 9.09
C ARG A 7 30.26 1.05 8.12
N GLU A 8 30.44 -0.18 8.61
CA GLU A 8 30.58 -1.37 7.78
C GLU A 8 29.45 -2.31 8.19
N PHE A 9 28.33 -2.25 7.47
CA PHE A 9 27.30 -3.29 7.51
C PHE A 9 27.53 -4.20 6.30
N GLY A 10 28.38 -5.19 6.48
CA GLY A 10 28.44 -6.36 5.62
C GLY A 10 27.32 -7.31 6.01
N TYR A 11 26.20 -7.25 5.30
CA TYR A 11 25.26 -8.37 5.26
C TYR A 11 25.52 -9.17 4.00
N GLY A 12 26.16 -10.31 4.22
CA GLY A 12 26.51 -11.29 3.22
C GLY A 12 25.27 -11.82 2.52
N MET A 13 25.33 -11.67 1.21
CA MET A 13 24.79 -12.56 0.18
C MET A 13 24.72 -14.02 0.67
N VAL A 14 23.52 -14.52 0.95
CA VAL A 14 23.24 -15.96 1.01
C VAL A 14 22.15 -16.27 -0.01
N LEU A 15 22.64 -16.63 -1.19
CA LEU A 15 21.93 -17.22 -2.30
C LEU A 15 21.54 -18.66 -1.89
N VAL A 16 20.25 -18.93 -1.69
CA VAL A 16 19.74 -20.32 -1.65
C VAL A 16 18.84 -20.52 -2.86
N LEU A 17 19.45 -21.03 -3.92
CA LEU A 17 18.80 -21.67 -5.05
C LEU A 17 18.50 -23.13 -4.65
N LEU A 18 17.23 -23.50 -4.56
CA LEU A 18 16.80 -24.88 -4.72
C LEU A 18 15.54 -24.92 -5.58
N LEU A 19 15.76 -25.48 -6.77
CA LEU A 19 14.82 -25.79 -7.82
C LEU A 19 13.90 -26.95 -7.40
N ALA A 20 12.60 -26.86 -7.70
CA ALA A 20 11.85 -27.86 -8.47
C ALA A 20 10.32 -27.65 -8.31
N GLY A 21 9.64 -27.56 -9.45
CA GLY A 21 8.18 -27.39 -9.58
C GLY A 21 7.85 -25.99 -10.06
N GLY A 22 7.45 -25.72 -11.29
CA GLY A 22 7.18 -26.56 -12.45
C GLY A 22 6.64 -25.62 -13.53
N CYS A 23 7.01 -25.90 -14.78
CA CYS A 23 6.22 -25.69 -15.99
C CYS A 23 5.28 -24.45 -16.06
N GLY A 24 5.71 -23.40 -16.77
CA GLY A 24 4.77 -22.51 -17.47
C GLY A 24 5.20 -21.04 -17.54
N SER A 25 6.00 -20.67 -18.55
CA SER A 25 5.97 -19.28 -19.03
C SER A 25 4.65 -19.05 -19.77
N ARG A 26 3.69 -18.35 -19.16
CA ARG A 26 2.51 -17.80 -19.86
C ARG A 26 1.89 -16.62 -19.10
N GLY A 27 2.38 -15.41 -19.36
CA GLY A 27 1.56 -14.19 -19.43
C GLY A 27 0.71 -13.72 -18.23
N GLY A 28 0.85 -14.25 -17.01
CA GLY A 28 0.05 -13.84 -15.84
C GLY A 28 0.79 -13.04 -14.75
N GLY A 29 2.10 -12.85 -14.88
CA GLY A 29 2.96 -12.43 -13.77
C GLY A 29 2.73 -11.01 -13.23
N SER A 30 2.40 -10.04 -14.08
CA SER A 30 2.24 -8.64 -13.61
C SER A 30 0.92 -8.40 -12.90
N SER A 31 -0.15 -9.10 -13.27
CA SER A 31 -1.47 -8.90 -12.68
C SER A 31 -1.57 -9.56 -11.30
N GLN A 32 -1.07 -10.79 -11.16
CA GLN A 32 -1.04 -11.49 -9.86
C GLN A 32 -0.12 -10.78 -8.86
N GLN A 33 1.09 -10.41 -9.29
CA GLN A 33 2.04 -9.64 -8.47
C GLN A 33 1.45 -8.28 -8.06
N GLY A 34 0.81 -7.56 -8.98
CA GLY A 34 0.14 -6.29 -8.68
C GLY A 34 -1.02 -6.45 -7.68
N CYS A 35 -1.77 -7.56 -7.76
CA CYS A 35 -2.78 -7.92 -6.78
C CYS A 35 -2.18 -8.21 -5.40
N ASP A 36 -1.12 -9.02 -5.33
CA ASP A 36 -0.47 -9.37 -4.07
C ASP A 36 0.17 -8.14 -3.39
N ASP A 37 0.89 -7.32 -4.15
CA ASP A 37 1.56 -6.13 -3.64
C ASP A 37 0.55 -5.08 -3.16
N THR A 38 -0.55 -4.89 -3.89
CA THR A 38 -1.63 -3.98 -3.48
C THR A 38 -2.35 -4.51 -2.24
N ARG A 39 -2.66 -5.80 -2.18
CA ARG A 39 -3.30 -6.42 -1.01
C ARG A 39 -2.44 -6.27 0.25
N ALA A 40 -1.11 -6.35 0.12
CA ALA A 40 -0.17 -6.08 1.21
C ALA A 40 -0.20 -4.61 1.69
N VAL A 41 -0.41 -3.65 0.79
CA VAL A 41 -0.59 -2.23 1.15
C VAL A 41 -1.96 -2.00 1.80
N LEU A 42 -3.04 -2.55 1.26
CA LEU A 42 -4.39 -2.43 1.83
C LEU A 42 -4.51 -3.07 3.21
N GLY A 43 -3.78 -4.16 3.47
CA GLY A 43 -3.66 -4.77 4.79
C GLY A 43 -3.07 -3.82 5.85
N GLN A 44 -2.14 -2.94 5.45
CA GLN A 44 -1.57 -1.94 6.35
C GLN A 44 -2.64 -0.92 6.77
N PHE A 45 -3.45 -0.41 5.83
CA PHE A 45 -4.56 0.51 6.15
C PHE A 45 -5.55 -0.08 7.17
N HIS A 46 -5.96 -1.33 6.97
CA HIS A 46 -6.89 -1.98 7.90
C HIS A 46 -6.30 -2.11 9.32
N GLY A 47 -5.00 -2.36 9.43
CA GLY A 47 -4.28 -2.39 10.72
C GLY A 47 -4.26 -1.06 11.46
N LEU A 48 -4.44 0.07 10.77
CA LEU A 48 -4.39 1.41 11.35
C LEU A 48 -5.69 1.84 12.05
N ARG A 49 -6.81 1.14 11.86
CA ARG A 49 -8.11 1.48 12.47
C ARG A 49 -8.09 1.51 14.01
N GLY A 50 -7.13 0.83 14.64
CA GLY A 50 -6.93 0.86 16.10
C GLY A 50 -5.92 1.90 16.59
N SER A 51 -5.30 2.68 15.69
CA SER A 51 -4.32 3.71 16.03
C SER A 51 -4.99 5.05 16.34
N ALA A 52 -4.29 5.94 17.04
CA ALA A 52 -4.72 7.33 17.22
C ALA A 52 -4.94 8.00 15.86
N GLU A 53 -5.96 8.85 15.75
CA GLU A 53 -6.40 9.47 14.49
C GLU A 53 -5.25 10.21 13.79
N GLU A 54 -4.44 10.96 14.53
CA GLU A 54 -3.29 11.71 14.00
C GLU A 54 -2.23 10.78 13.39
N VAL A 55 -1.91 9.68 14.09
CA VAL A 55 -0.94 8.67 13.64
C VAL A 55 -1.47 7.93 12.41
N ARG A 56 -2.78 7.64 12.41
CA ARG A 56 -3.47 7.01 11.29
C ARG A 56 -3.44 7.90 10.06
N THR A 57 -3.82 9.17 10.20
CA THR A 57 -3.78 10.17 9.12
C THR A 57 -2.38 10.27 8.52
N LEU A 58 -1.34 10.43 9.34
CA LEU A 58 0.03 10.53 8.88
C LEU A 58 0.49 9.29 8.08
N GLN A 59 0.06 8.09 8.49
CA GLN A 59 0.37 6.87 7.76
C GLN A 59 -0.43 6.73 6.46
N ILE A 60 -1.70 7.15 6.45
CA ILE A 60 -2.52 7.22 5.22
C ILE A 60 -1.86 8.15 4.21
N GLU A 61 -1.44 9.34 4.63
CA GLU A 61 -0.70 10.30 3.79
C GLU A 61 0.60 9.68 3.23
N GLY A 62 1.38 9.01 4.08
CA GLY A 62 2.63 8.36 3.68
C GLY A 62 2.47 7.18 2.71
N MET A 63 1.28 6.57 2.63
CA MET A 63 1.00 5.46 1.73
C MET A 63 0.51 5.87 0.34
N ARG A 64 0.06 7.12 0.14
CA ARG A 64 -0.32 7.67 -1.17
C ARG A 64 0.70 7.39 -2.29
N PRO A 65 2.00 7.71 -2.13
CA PRO A 65 2.99 7.47 -3.20
C PRO A 65 3.12 5.98 -3.54
N LYS A 66 2.93 5.09 -2.57
CA LYS A 66 3.02 3.65 -2.76
C LYS A 66 1.86 3.11 -3.59
N LEU A 67 0.63 3.61 -3.36
CA LEU A 67 -0.53 3.26 -4.20
C LEU A 67 -0.36 3.79 -5.62
N ALA A 68 0.20 4.99 -5.79
CA ALA A 68 0.50 5.54 -7.11
C ALA A 68 1.55 4.69 -7.87
N GLU A 69 2.59 4.21 -7.18
CA GLU A 69 3.60 3.29 -7.75
C GLU A 69 2.96 1.96 -8.19
N LEU A 70 2.08 1.40 -7.36
CA LEU A 70 1.34 0.17 -7.68
C LEU A 70 0.41 0.36 -8.88
N ALA A 71 -0.30 1.49 -8.99
CA ALA A 71 -1.10 1.82 -10.17
C ALA A 71 -0.25 1.95 -11.45
N GLY A 72 1.01 2.36 -11.31
CA GLY A 72 1.97 2.44 -12.41
C GLY A 72 2.45 1.07 -12.92
N SER A 73 2.42 0.04 -12.07
CA SER A 73 2.86 -1.32 -12.40
C SER A 73 1.71 -2.29 -12.71
N ALA A 74 0.50 -1.99 -12.26
CA ALA A 74 -0.70 -2.78 -12.52
C ALA A 74 -1.27 -2.56 -13.94
N SER A 75 -2.11 -3.50 -14.38
CA SER A 75 -2.78 -3.47 -15.68
C SER A 75 -4.27 -3.80 -15.57
N GLY A 76 -5.05 -3.36 -16.57
CA GLY A 76 -6.48 -3.66 -16.65
C GLY A 76 -7.29 -3.16 -15.46
N ASN A 77 -8.25 -3.98 -15.01
CA ASN A 77 -9.17 -3.64 -13.91
C ASN A 77 -8.44 -3.42 -12.58
N VAL A 78 -7.34 -4.14 -12.35
CA VAL A 78 -6.50 -3.98 -11.15
C VAL A 78 -5.93 -2.57 -11.07
N LYS A 79 -5.46 -2.02 -12.19
CA LYS A 79 -4.98 -0.64 -12.25
C LYS A 79 -6.09 0.35 -11.90
N THR A 80 -7.28 0.19 -12.50
CA THR A 80 -8.42 1.08 -12.23
C THR A 80 -8.83 1.06 -10.76
N ALA A 81 -8.86 -0.13 -10.13
CA ALA A 81 -9.18 -0.27 -8.72
C ALA A 81 -8.12 0.39 -7.81
N ILE A 82 -6.82 0.20 -8.10
CA ILE A 82 -5.74 0.87 -7.35
C ILE A 82 -5.81 2.39 -7.51
N GLN A 83 -6.11 2.89 -8.71
CA GLN A 83 -6.28 4.32 -8.95
C GLN A 83 -7.44 4.87 -8.12
N ARG A 84 -8.57 4.18 -8.08
CA ARG A 84 -9.72 4.58 -7.25
C ARG A 84 -9.41 4.62 -5.76
N LEU A 85 -8.59 3.69 -5.27
CA LEU A 85 -8.08 3.69 -3.90
C LEU A 85 -7.19 4.91 -3.63
N ALA A 86 -6.33 5.29 -4.58
CA ALA A 86 -5.48 6.48 -4.47
C ALA A 86 -6.32 7.76 -4.49
N ASP A 87 -7.30 7.86 -5.39
CA ASP A 87 -8.23 8.98 -5.51
C ASP A 87 -9.04 9.15 -4.21
N THR A 88 -9.52 8.05 -3.62
CA THR A 88 -10.23 8.06 -2.32
C THR A 88 -9.40 8.71 -1.21
N ILE A 89 -8.09 8.44 -1.16
CA ILE A 89 -7.20 9.07 -0.17
C ILE A 89 -7.02 10.56 -0.45
N GLU A 90 -6.93 10.93 -1.73
CA GLU A 90 -6.78 12.33 -2.15
C GLU A 90 -8.05 13.15 -1.89
N GLU A 91 -9.21 12.61 -2.21
CA GLU A 91 -10.52 13.23 -1.97
C GLU A 91 -10.84 13.36 -0.47
N ALA A 92 -10.33 12.45 0.35
CA ALA A 92 -10.49 12.51 1.80
C ALA A 92 -9.79 13.73 2.42
N ASP A 93 -8.82 14.34 1.71
CA ASP A 93 -8.09 15.56 2.12
C ASP A 93 -7.63 15.47 3.58
N LEU A 94 -7.00 14.35 3.90
CA LEU A 94 -6.55 13.99 5.24
C LEU A 94 -5.23 14.69 5.55
N ASP A 95 -5.26 15.65 6.50
CA ASP A 95 -4.08 16.40 6.94
C ASP A 95 -3.81 16.14 8.43
N SER A 96 -2.68 15.52 8.75
CA SER A 96 -2.32 15.13 10.13
C SER A 96 -2.12 16.31 11.10
N GLY A 97 -2.05 17.54 10.61
CA GLY A 97 -2.06 18.78 11.39
C GLY A 97 -3.45 19.28 11.79
N GLU A 98 -4.53 18.69 11.26
CA GLU A 98 -5.89 19.04 11.64
C GLU A 98 -6.27 18.52 13.04
N PRO A 99 -7.14 19.23 13.78
CA PRO A 99 -7.61 18.75 15.07
C PRO A 99 -8.45 17.47 14.90
N VAL A 100 -8.38 16.57 15.89
CA VAL A 100 -9.08 15.27 15.88
C VAL A 100 -10.58 15.40 15.58
N THR A 101 -11.24 16.46 16.05
CA THR A 101 -12.67 16.72 15.76
C THR A 101 -12.98 16.91 14.28
N THR A 102 -12.00 17.38 13.50
CA THR A 102 -12.08 17.52 12.03
C THR A 102 -11.63 16.24 11.33
N LEU A 103 -10.58 15.59 11.86
CA LEU A 103 -10.07 14.34 11.30
C LEU A 103 -11.07 13.19 11.38
N ARG A 104 -11.76 13.03 12.52
CA ARG A 104 -12.65 11.87 12.75
C ARG A 104 -13.72 11.69 11.68
N PRO A 105 -14.53 12.70 11.31
CA PRO A 105 -15.51 12.55 10.24
C PRO A 105 -14.88 12.34 8.85
N LYS A 106 -13.68 12.87 8.59
CA LYS A 106 -12.93 12.60 7.35
C LYS A 106 -12.47 11.15 7.29
N LEU A 107 -11.93 10.63 8.39
CA LEU A 107 -11.49 9.25 8.54
C LEU A 107 -12.65 8.26 8.43
N ASP A 108 -13.83 8.57 8.98
CA ASP A 108 -15.02 7.71 8.84
C ASP A 108 -15.51 7.63 7.37
N ARG A 109 -15.50 8.76 6.65
CA ARG A 109 -15.83 8.80 5.21
C ARG A 109 -14.78 8.04 4.39
N PHE A 110 -13.52 8.27 4.71
CA PHE A 110 -12.41 7.54 4.10
C PHE A 110 -12.57 6.03 4.32
N ASP A 111 -12.90 5.57 5.53
CA ASP A 111 -13.12 4.15 5.81
C ASP A 111 -14.20 3.54 4.93
N THR A 112 -15.32 4.25 4.76
CA THR A 112 -16.42 3.78 3.93
C THR A 112 -16.00 3.66 2.47
N ALA A 113 -15.42 4.72 1.90
CA ALA A 113 -14.98 4.73 0.51
C ALA A 113 -13.82 3.75 0.26
N PHE A 114 -12.93 3.57 1.24
CA PHE A 114 -11.84 2.61 1.18
C PHE A 114 -12.36 1.17 1.16
N ASP A 115 -13.37 0.84 1.96
CA ASP A 115 -13.97 -0.51 1.97
C ASP A 115 -14.67 -0.81 0.64
N GLU A 116 -15.36 0.17 0.03
CA GLU A 116 -15.95 0.04 -1.32
C GLU A 116 -14.87 -0.19 -2.38
N ALA A 117 -13.84 0.66 -2.41
CA ALA A 117 -12.76 0.55 -3.39
C ALA A 117 -11.91 -0.73 -3.20
N ARG A 118 -11.79 -1.21 -1.96
CA ARG A 118 -11.17 -2.51 -1.66
C ARG A 118 -12.00 -3.67 -2.19
N GLN A 119 -13.32 -3.62 -2.05
CA GLN A 119 -14.19 -4.65 -2.62
C GLN A 119 -14.04 -4.73 -4.14
N GLU A 120 -14.08 -3.57 -4.83
CA GLU A 120 -13.84 -3.50 -6.28
C GLU A 120 -12.46 -4.08 -6.67
N PHE A 121 -11.44 -3.83 -5.86
CA PHE A 121 -10.11 -4.40 -6.04
C PHE A 121 -10.09 -5.92 -5.84
N ASP A 122 -10.71 -6.42 -4.77
CA ASP A 122 -10.76 -7.86 -4.48
C ASP A 122 -11.50 -8.61 -5.61
N GLU A 123 -12.57 -8.05 -6.18
CA GLU A 123 -13.26 -8.57 -7.38
C GLU A 123 -12.40 -8.53 -8.65
N ALA A 124 -11.55 -7.52 -8.80
CA ALA A 124 -10.61 -7.44 -9.93
C ALA A 124 -9.45 -8.45 -9.84
N CYS A 125 -9.25 -9.05 -8.66
CA CYS A 125 -8.13 -9.93 -8.32
C CYS A 125 -8.55 -11.38 -7.98
N ASP A 126 -9.84 -11.71 -8.08
CA ASP A 126 -10.40 -13.07 -7.98
C ASP A 126 -10.32 -13.80 -9.34
#